data_AF-A0A961NNR3-F1
#
_entry.id   AF-A0A961NNR3-F1
#
_cell.length_a   1.000
_cell.length_b   1.000
_cell.length_c   1.000
_cell.angle_alpha   90.00
_cell.angle_beta   90.00
_cell.angle_gamma   90.00
#
_symmetry.space_group_name_H-M   'P 1'
#
loop_
_entity.id
_entity.type
_entity.pdbx_description
1 polymer ?
#
loop_
_entity_poly.entity_id
_entity_poly.type
_entity_poly.pdbx_seq_one_letter_code
_entity_poly.pdbx_strand_id
1 'polypeptide(L)'
;MRNLSSFVWQLFPARFVRRIGDADEVHRIPIILVLLTFSTVLPLFYCKGAGVEPDAGSIPDNASSYYDDVARLLAGLPLSEGSELSALTQSPGYAAHRDAMQGFWQTVEHQHLRIIQPWQKRHISAADPDQTALYLLSGADFL
;
A
#
# COMPACT_ATOMS: atom_id res chain seq x y z
N MET A 1 -51.36 11.77 -4.53
CA MET A 1 -50.32 11.71 -3.48
C MET A 1 -50.79 10.78 -2.38
N ARG A 2 -50.16 9.61 -2.22
CA ARG A 2 -50.48 8.61 -1.19
C ARG A 2 -49.41 8.70 -0.09
N ASN A 3 -49.87 8.77 1.16
CA ASN A 3 -49.07 9.09 2.34
C ASN A 3 -48.26 7.87 2.82
N LEU A 4 -46.96 8.05 3.08
CA LEU A 4 -46.01 6.96 3.41
C LEU A 4 -46.27 6.28 4.76
N SER A 5 -47.11 6.85 5.63
CA SER A 5 -47.38 6.32 6.96
C SER A 5 -48.19 5.01 6.97
N SER A 6 -48.89 4.69 5.88
CA SER A 6 -49.73 3.49 5.82
C SER A 6 -48.95 2.20 5.56
N PHE A 7 -47.70 2.27 5.08
CA PHE A 7 -46.95 1.08 4.68
C PHE A 7 -46.19 0.43 5.84
N VAL A 8 -45.85 1.22 6.87
CA VAL A 8 -45.02 0.78 8.00
C VAL A 8 -45.78 -0.17 8.93
N TRP A 9 -47.11 -0.11 8.96
CA TRP A 9 -47.95 -0.89 9.88
C TRP A 9 -48.27 -2.32 9.40
N GLN A 10 -47.81 -2.74 8.21
CA GLN A 10 -48.09 -4.08 7.67
C GLN A 10 -47.01 -5.14 7.98
N LEU A 11 -45.91 -4.76 8.64
CA LEU A 11 -44.77 -5.64 8.87
C LEU A 11 -44.73 -6.31 10.26
N PHE A 12 -45.70 -6.06 11.14
CA PHE A 12 -45.70 -6.62 12.48
C PHE A 12 -46.94 -7.51 12.75
N PRO A 13 -46.76 -8.76 13.22
CA PRO A 13 -47.87 -9.63 13.56
C PRO A 13 -48.66 -9.09 14.77
N ALA A 14 -49.99 -9.17 14.70
CA ALA A 14 -50.96 -8.63 15.66
C ALA A 14 -50.82 -9.10 17.12
N ARG A 15 -49.91 -10.03 17.43
CA ARG A 15 -49.63 -10.49 18.80
C ARG A 15 -48.61 -9.64 19.55
N PHE A 16 -47.85 -8.78 18.89
CA PHE A 16 -46.90 -7.89 19.56
C PHE A 16 -47.59 -6.68 20.23
N VAL A 17 -48.81 -6.35 19.79
CA VAL A 17 -49.54 -5.13 20.21
C VAL A 17 -50.14 -5.23 21.62
N ARG A 18 -50.23 -6.42 22.23
CA ARG A 18 -50.94 -6.59 23.51
C ARG A 18 -50.09 -6.44 24.79
N ARG A 19 -48.80 -6.13 24.67
CA ARG A 19 -47.92 -5.87 25.82
C ARG A 19 -47.36 -4.43 25.78
N ILE A 20 -48.23 -3.47 25.49
CA ILE A 20 -47.99 -2.04 25.74
C ILE A 20 -49.21 -1.52 26.48
N GLY A 21 -49.43 -2.09 27.66
CA GLY A 21 -50.46 -1.67 28.60
C GLY A 21 -49.80 -1.36 29.92
N ASP A 22 -48.87 -0.41 29.93
CA ASP A 22 -48.58 0.40 31.11
C ASP A 22 -47.94 1.71 30.66
N ALA A 23 -48.57 2.81 31.08
CA ALA A 23 -48.55 4.10 30.41
C ALA A 23 -47.43 5.05 30.89
N ASP A 24 -46.28 4.53 31.35
CA ASP A 24 -45.22 5.38 31.94
C ASP A 24 -43.80 5.18 31.39
N GLU A 25 -43.63 4.39 30.32
CA GLU A 25 -42.27 4.01 29.86
C GLU A 25 -41.95 4.42 28.41
N VAL A 26 -42.66 5.39 27.85
CA VAL A 26 -42.56 5.77 26.42
C VAL A 26 -41.47 6.84 26.15
N HIS A 27 -40.91 7.49 27.17
CA HIS A 27 -39.90 8.55 26.98
C HIS A 27 -38.44 8.12 27.11
N ARG A 28 -38.14 6.90 27.58
CA ARG A 28 -36.75 6.43 27.78
C ARG A 28 -36.20 5.58 26.63
N ILE A 29 -37.08 5.03 25.81
CA ILE A 29 -36.72 4.14 24.69
C ILE A 29 -36.02 4.87 23.52
N PRO A 30 -36.38 6.12 23.10
CA PRO A 30 -35.75 6.72 21.92
C PRO A 30 -34.30 7.15 22.19
N ILE A 31 -33.96 7.52 23.42
CA ILE A 31 -32.61 7.98 23.80
C ILE A 31 -31.61 6.82 23.83
N ILE A 32 -32.02 5.67 24.39
CA ILE A 32 -31.15 4.49 24.49
C ILE A 32 -30.88 3.90 23.10
N LEU A 33 -31.87 3.90 22.20
CA LEU A 33 -31.69 3.43 20.83
C LEU A 33 -30.74 4.36 20.04
N VAL A 34 -30.87 5.68 20.19
CA VAL A 34 -29.99 6.67 19.54
C VAL A 34 -28.53 6.54 20.02
N LEU A 35 -28.30 6.35 21.33
CA LEU A 35 -26.95 6.20 21.89
C LEU A 35 -26.25 4.89 21.45
N LEU A 36 -27.00 3.79 21.32
CA LEU A 36 -26.43 2.52 20.81
C LEU A 36 -26.09 2.58 19.32
N THR A 37 -26.85 3.34 18.52
CA THR A 37 -26.47 3.59 17.11
C THR A 37 -25.26 4.51 16.97
N PHE A 38 -25.05 5.46 17.88
CA PHE A 38 -23.88 6.36 17.83
C PHE A 38 -22.57 5.64 18.21
N SER A 39 -22.62 4.75 19.22
CA SER A 39 -21.45 4.00 19.70
C SER A 39 -20.94 2.94 18.71
N THR A 40 -21.82 2.37 17.89
CA THR A 40 -21.45 1.32 16.91
C THR A 40 -21.00 1.86 15.55
N VAL A 41 -21.34 3.12 15.23
CA VAL A 41 -21.01 3.74 13.92
C VAL A 41 -19.81 4.69 14.02
N LEU A 42 -19.53 5.28 15.20
CA LEU A 42 -18.32 6.10 15.37
C LEU A 42 -16.97 5.37 15.21
N PRO A 43 -16.77 4.11 15.63
CA PRO A 43 -15.47 3.46 15.47
C PRO A 43 -15.16 3.07 14.02
N LEU A 44 -16.12 3.14 13.09
CA LEU A 44 -15.87 2.91 11.66
C LEU A 44 -15.41 4.17 10.90
N PHE A 45 -15.65 5.37 11.43
CA PHE A 45 -15.16 6.63 10.85
C PHE A 45 -14.00 7.26 11.64
N TYR A 46 -13.72 6.78 12.85
CA TYR A 46 -12.53 7.15 13.62
C TYR A 46 -11.32 6.24 13.32
N CYS A 47 -11.20 5.78 12.08
CA CYS A 47 -9.92 5.51 11.45
C CYS A 47 -9.68 6.55 10.34
N LYS A 48 -10.00 7.82 10.62
CA LYS A 48 -9.27 8.92 10.00
C LYS A 48 -7.85 8.77 10.53
N GLY A 49 -7.01 8.07 9.76
CA GLY A 49 -5.60 7.89 10.08
C GLY A 49 -5.06 9.23 10.54
N ALA A 50 -4.51 9.27 11.75
CA ALA A 50 -3.50 10.27 12.02
C ALA A 50 -2.55 10.16 10.83
N GLY A 51 -2.40 11.25 10.09
CA GLY A 51 -1.34 11.39 9.12
C GLY A 51 -0.03 11.32 9.89
N VAL A 52 0.36 10.11 10.29
CA VAL A 52 1.74 9.70 10.22
C VAL A 52 1.96 9.60 8.71
N GLU A 53 2.21 10.77 8.10
CA GLU A 53 3.20 10.80 7.03
C GLU A 53 4.31 9.89 7.54
N PRO A 54 4.68 8.81 6.82
CA PRO A 54 5.87 8.10 7.21
C PRO A 54 6.92 9.20 7.24
N ASP A 55 7.39 9.55 8.44
CA ASP A 55 8.70 10.16 8.59
C ASP A 55 9.58 9.10 7.97
N ALA A 56 9.78 9.24 6.65
CA ALA A 56 10.83 8.59 5.91
C ALA A 56 12.05 9.18 6.58
N GLY A 57 12.39 8.59 7.74
CA GLY A 57 13.37 9.12 8.67
C GLY A 57 14.55 9.43 7.80
N SER A 58 14.80 10.73 7.63
CA SER A 58 15.64 11.24 6.55
C SER A 58 16.96 10.48 6.61
N ILE A 59 17.09 9.47 5.73
CA ILE A 59 18.34 8.77 5.54
C ILE A 59 19.23 9.91 5.06
N PRO A 60 20.30 10.26 5.81
CA PRO A 60 21.12 11.39 5.41
C PRO A 60 21.52 11.15 3.95
N ASP A 61 21.44 12.18 3.10
CA ASP A 61 21.58 12.04 1.63
C ASP A 61 22.85 11.28 1.21
N ASN A 62 23.85 11.21 2.10
CA ASN A 62 25.06 10.43 1.90
C ASN A 62 24.90 8.92 2.13
N ALA A 63 24.06 8.49 3.08
CA ALA A 63 23.85 7.08 3.39
C ALA A 63 23.04 6.41 2.27
N SER A 64 22.02 7.08 1.74
CA SER A 64 21.29 6.59 0.56
C SER A 64 22.21 6.44 -0.67
N SER A 65 23.11 7.40 -0.89
CA SER A 65 24.10 7.36 -1.97
C SER A 65 25.13 6.23 -1.78
N TYR A 66 25.61 6.01 -0.55
CA TYR A 66 26.54 4.93 -0.25
C TYR A 66 25.95 3.54 -0.55
N TYR A 67 24.73 3.27 -0.10
CA TYR A 67 24.09 1.98 -0.33
C TYR A 67 23.77 1.76 -1.81
N ASP A 68 23.39 2.80 -2.56
CA ASP A 68 23.25 2.72 -4.02
C ASP A 68 24.59 2.34 -4.68
N ASP A 69 25.69 2.97 -4.27
CA ASP A 69 27.02 2.61 -4.77
C ASP A 69 27.45 1.19 -4.38
N VAL A 70 27.10 0.71 -3.18
CA VAL A 70 27.31 -0.70 -2.78
C VAL A 70 26.51 -1.63 -3.69
N ALA A 71 25.24 -1.33 -3.91
CA ALA A 71 24.38 -2.13 -4.78
C ALA A 71 24.92 -2.17 -6.22
N ARG A 72 25.37 -1.03 -6.74
CA ARG A 72 26.03 -0.93 -8.06
C ARG A 72 27.33 -1.73 -8.11
N LEU A 73 28.17 -1.63 -7.08
CA LEU A 73 29.40 -2.42 -6.97
C LEU A 73 29.10 -3.91 -7.05
N LEU A 74 28.15 -4.39 -6.26
CA LEU A 74 27.77 -5.80 -6.22
C LEU A 74 27.16 -6.25 -7.56
N ALA A 75 26.34 -5.40 -8.18
CA ALA A 75 25.73 -5.65 -9.49
C ALA A 75 26.72 -5.56 -10.67
N GLY A 76 27.98 -5.16 -10.44
CA GLY A 76 28.98 -4.94 -11.49
C GLY A 76 28.69 -3.72 -12.37
N LEU A 77 27.92 -2.75 -11.87
CA LEU A 77 27.54 -1.53 -12.54
C LEU A 77 28.55 -0.40 -12.28
N PRO A 78 28.59 0.65 -13.13
CA PRO A 78 29.42 1.82 -12.88
C PRO A 78 28.95 2.56 -11.62
N LEU A 79 29.90 2.89 -10.75
CA LEU A 79 29.68 3.68 -9.55
C LEU A 79 29.44 5.16 -9.89
N SER A 80 28.84 5.88 -8.94
CA SER A 80 28.68 7.33 -9.03
C SER A 80 30.04 8.04 -9.00
N GLU A 81 30.11 9.23 -9.61
CA GLU A 81 31.33 10.04 -9.55
C GLU A 81 31.69 10.39 -8.11
N GLY A 82 32.96 10.19 -7.73
CA GLY A 82 33.44 10.46 -6.37
C GLY A 82 33.10 9.40 -5.32
N SER A 83 32.57 8.23 -5.73
CA SER A 83 32.30 7.12 -4.81
C SER A 83 33.53 6.69 -4.02
N GLU A 84 33.37 6.54 -2.71
CA GLU A 84 34.40 6.03 -1.80
C GLU A 84 34.80 4.58 -2.13
N LEU A 85 33.92 3.83 -2.82
CA LEU A 85 34.14 2.44 -3.23
C LEU A 85 34.96 2.31 -4.53
N SER A 86 35.31 3.42 -5.17
CA SER A 86 36.05 3.44 -6.44
C SER A 86 37.38 2.68 -6.37
N ALA A 87 38.06 2.69 -5.22
CA ALA A 87 39.30 1.93 -5.02
C ALA A 87 39.10 0.40 -5.19
N LEU A 88 37.95 -0.15 -4.80
CA LEU A 88 37.64 -1.58 -4.91
C LEU A 88 37.53 -2.02 -6.37
N THR A 89 37.09 -1.10 -7.25
CA THR A 89 36.89 -1.37 -8.67
C THR A 89 38.19 -1.60 -9.45
N GLN A 90 39.32 -1.19 -8.88
CA GLN A 90 40.63 -1.28 -9.51
C GLN A 90 41.28 -2.67 -9.32
N SER A 91 40.70 -3.52 -8.47
CA SER A 91 41.27 -4.83 -8.19
C SER A 91 41.05 -5.80 -9.38
N PRO A 92 42.04 -6.67 -9.69
CA PRO A 92 41.86 -7.69 -10.74
C PRO A 92 40.71 -8.66 -10.46
N GLY A 93 40.45 -8.96 -9.18
CA GLY A 93 39.31 -9.79 -8.76
C GLY A 93 37.97 -9.13 -9.08
N TYR A 94 37.85 -7.82 -8.86
CA TYR A 94 36.65 -7.10 -9.23
C TYR A 94 36.47 -7.01 -10.75
N ALA A 95 37.55 -6.85 -11.52
CA ALA A 95 37.46 -6.88 -12.99
C ALA A 95 36.83 -8.20 -13.49
N ALA A 96 37.26 -9.34 -12.95
CA ALA A 96 36.67 -10.64 -13.27
C ALA A 96 35.20 -10.74 -12.83
N HIS A 97 34.85 -10.23 -11.64
CA HIS A 97 33.46 -10.15 -11.16
C HIS A 97 32.58 -9.33 -12.10
N ARG A 98 33.03 -8.14 -12.49
CA ARG A 98 32.32 -7.25 -13.40
C ARG A 98 32.06 -7.93 -14.74
N ASP A 99 33.05 -8.60 -15.31
CA ASP A 99 32.91 -9.30 -16.59
C ASP A 99 31.90 -10.47 -16.47
N ALA A 100 31.90 -11.19 -15.34
CA ALA A 100 30.89 -12.22 -15.06
C ALA A 100 29.47 -11.63 -14.92
N MET A 101 29.32 -10.52 -14.19
CA MET A 101 28.05 -9.80 -14.06
C MET A 101 27.54 -9.27 -15.40
N GLN A 102 28.44 -8.80 -16.27
CA GLN A 102 28.07 -8.36 -17.61
C GLN A 102 27.43 -9.50 -18.42
N GLY A 103 28.00 -10.71 -18.38
CA GLY A 103 27.41 -11.88 -19.02
C GLY A 103 26.07 -12.30 -18.41
N PHE A 104 25.95 -12.19 -17.08
CA PHE A 104 24.68 -12.40 -16.38
C PHE A 104 23.60 -11.42 -16.86
N TRP A 105 23.90 -10.12 -16.89
CA TRP A 105 22.95 -9.09 -17.35
C TRP A 105 22.54 -9.26 -18.81
N GLN A 106 23.46 -9.67 -19.70
CA GLN A 106 23.11 -10.00 -21.08
C GLN A 106 22.09 -11.14 -21.15
N THR A 107 22.26 -12.16 -20.30
CA THR A 107 21.33 -13.28 -20.19
C THR A 107 19.96 -12.82 -19.69
N VAL A 108 19.93 -12.02 -18.62
CA VAL A 108 18.69 -11.46 -18.06
C VAL A 108 17.96 -10.59 -19.09
N GLU A 109 18.69 -9.72 -19.80
CA GLU A 109 18.14 -8.87 -20.84
C GLU A 109 17.46 -9.72 -21.93
N HIS A 110 18.16 -10.73 -22.45
CA HIS A 110 17.66 -11.53 -23.56
C HIS A 110 16.54 -12.50 -23.18
N GLN A 111 16.63 -13.13 -22.01
CA GLN A 111 15.70 -14.16 -21.59
C GLN A 111 14.47 -13.61 -20.87
N HIS A 112 14.56 -12.44 -20.25
CA HIS A 112 13.47 -11.90 -19.44
C HIS A 112 13.05 -10.51 -19.92
N LEU A 113 13.96 -9.53 -19.90
CA LEU A 113 13.57 -8.13 -20.09
C LEU A 113 13.03 -7.85 -21.49
N ARG A 114 13.66 -8.37 -22.54
CA ARG A 114 13.19 -8.22 -23.93
C ARG A 114 11.83 -8.86 -24.18
N ILE A 115 11.47 -9.90 -23.42
CA ILE A 115 10.17 -10.57 -23.53
C ILE A 115 9.08 -9.73 -22.87
N ILE A 116 9.35 -9.22 -21.66
CA ILE A 116 8.35 -8.50 -20.87
C ILE A 116 8.19 -7.03 -21.30
N GLN A 117 9.24 -6.35 -21.76
CA GLN A 117 9.21 -4.93 -22.12
C GLN A 117 8.09 -4.58 -23.13
N PRO A 118 7.86 -5.33 -24.23
CA PRO A 118 6.76 -5.03 -25.14
C PRO A 118 5.37 -5.24 -24.52
N TRP A 119 5.23 -6.20 -23.61
CA TRP A 119 4.00 -6.37 -22.85
C TRP A 119 3.81 -5.19 -21.88
N GLN A 120 4.85 -4.82 -21.13
CA GLN A 120 4.86 -3.70 -20.20
C GLN A 120 4.45 -2.40 -20.90
N LYS A 121 5.11 -2.06 -22.01
CA LYS A 121 4.81 -0.84 -22.80
C LYS A 121 3.38 -0.78 -23.33
N ARG A 122 2.73 -1.94 -23.54
CA ARG A 122 1.35 -2.01 -24.06
C ARG A 122 0.28 -1.95 -22.97
N HIS A 123 0.59 -2.38 -21.75
CA HIS A 123 -0.43 -2.60 -20.70
C HIS A 123 -0.21 -1.73 -19.46
N ILE A 124 1.03 -1.30 -19.20
CA ILE A 124 1.37 -0.39 -18.12
C ILE A 124 1.51 1.00 -18.73
N SER A 125 0.48 1.83 -18.56
CA SER A 125 0.49 3.22 -19.02
C SER A 125 1.48 4.04 -18.22
N ALA A 126 2.38 4.76 -18.89
CA ALA A 126 3.28 5.74 -18.24
C ALA A 126 2.54 6.92 -17.59
N ALA A 127 1.22 7.02 -17.80
CA ALA A 127 0.35 8.11 -17.38
C ALA A 127 -0.49 7.79 -16.14
N ASP A 128 -0.27 6.67 -15.46
CA ASP A 128 -0.91 6.43 -14.16
C ASP A 128 -0.33 7.43 -13.14
N PRO A 129 -1.12 8.37 -12.59
CA PRO A 129 -0.62 9.39 -11.67
C PRO A 129 -0.03 8.80 -10.38
N ASP A 130 -0.44 7.59 -10.01
CA ASP A 130 0.04 6.94 -8.79
C ASP A 130 1.28 6.07 -9.02
N GLN A 131 1.65 5.77 -10.28
CA GLN A 131 2.75 4.88 -10.71
C GLN A 131 2.92 3.61 -9.84
N THR A 132 1.83 3.12 -9.25
CA THR A 132 1.92 2.12 -8.18
C THR A 132 2.02 0.73 -8.78
N ALA A 133 3.23 0.16 -8.72
CA ALA A 133 3.46 -1.23 -9.11
C ALA A 133 3.26 -2.15 -7.89
N LEU A 134 2.39 -3.14 -8.00
CA LEU A 134 2.24 -4.18 -6.99
C LEU A 134 3.40 -5.17 -7.11
N TYR A 135 4.38 -5.05 -6.20
CA TYR A 135 5.51 -5.96 -6.13
C TYR A 135 5.16 -7.17 -5.25
N LEU A 136 4.31 -8.06 -5.79
CA LEU A 136 3.72 -9.17 -5.05
C LEU A 136 4.72 -10.27 -4.62
N LEU A 137 5.95 -10.20 -5.13
CA LEU A 137 7.03 -11.14 -4.82
C LEU A 137 8.19 -10.45 -4.09
N SER A 138 7.90 -9.36 -3.36
CA SER A 138 8.87 -8.77 -2.44
C SER A 138 9.11 -9.73 -1.27
N GLY A 139 10.05 -10.66 -1.46
CA GLY A 139 10.90 -11.02 -0.33
C GLY A 139 11.51 -9.73 0.22
N ALA A 140 11.90 -9.74 1.48
CA ALA A 140 12.52 -8.58 2.07
C ALA A 140 13.89 -8.36 1.39
N ASP A 141 13.88 -7.44 0.42
CA ASP A 141 15.03 -6.99 -0.33
C ASP A 141 15.66 -5.89 0.49
N PHE A 142 16.72 -6.21 1.22
CA PHE A 142 17.44 -5.27 2.05
C PHE A 142 18.80 -5.01 1.41
N LEU A 143 18.90 -3.87 0.74
CA LEU A 143 20.12 -3.11 0.55
C LEU A 143 19.78 -1.63 0.74
#